data_AF-A0A842VPC8-F1
#
_entry.id   AF-A0A842VPC8-F1
#
_cell.length_a   1.000
_cell.length_b   1.000
_cell.length_c   1.000
_cell.angle_alpha   90.00
_cell.angle_beta   90.00
_cell.angle_gamma   90.00
#
_symmetry.space_group_name_H-M   'P 1'
#
loop_
_entity.id
_entity.type
_entity.pdbx_description
1 polymer ?
#
loop_
_entity_poly.entity_id
_entity_poly.type
_entity_poly.pdbx_seq_one_letter_code
_entity_poly.pdbx_strand_id
1 'polypeptide(L)'
;MNIDFYNNIGIGVISIGSVLNHYEKLSIAKACLILPFISHQEMLRYLSRKTTKIKSIEKLIADKTSYFSNFNKRYYDALCLTFNSLQYLNDTGYIKFLDGNIFLRKPFEQNNKLGNRANKIFSASKNVAFLLNENTYNLYLNLRVEL
;
A
#
# COMPACT_ATOMS: atom_id res chain seq x y z
N MET A 1 20.52 21.26 -0.26
CA MET A 1 19.46 20.48 -0.96
C MET A 1 19.18 19.25 -0.11
N ASN A 2 18.18 19.30 0.78
CA ASN A 2 17.78 18.12 1.56
C ASN A 2 17.02 17.19 0.61
N ILE A 3 17.68 16.14 0.14
CA ILE A 3 17.00 15.08 -0.60
C ILE A 3 16.32 14.21 0.46
N ASP A 4 15.10 14.58 0.82
CA ASP A 4 14.25 13.73 1.65
C ASP A 4 13.84 12.50 0.81
N PHE A 5 14.68 11.46 0.82
CA PHE A 5 14.39 10.12 0.30
C PHE A 5 13.34 9.41 1.18
N TYR A 6 12.19 10.06 1.37
CA TYR A 6 11.12 9.54 2.21
C TYR A 6 10.55 8.26 1.57
N ASN A 7 10.38 8.22 0.25
CA ASN A 7 9.85 7.05 -0.45
C ASN A 7 10.97 6.40 -1.28
N ASN A 8 11.47 5.27 -0.81
CA ASN A 8 12.54 4.49 -1.44
C ASN A 8 12.14 3.01 -1.53
N ILE A 9 12.94 2.20 -2.22
CA ILE A 9 12.64 0.78 -2.47
C ILE A 9 12.40 0.01 -1.17
N GLY A 10 13.17 0.27 -0.10
CA GLY A 10 12.98 -0.39 1.19
C GLY A 10 11.61 -0.10 1.81
N ILE A 11 11.18 1.16 1.79
CA ILE A 11 9.82 1.53 2.22
C ILE A 11 8.77 0.88 1.32
N GLY A 12 8.99 0.84 0.01
CA GLY A 12 8.06 0.21 -0.93
C GLY A 12 7.92 -1.30 -0.71
N VAL A 13 9.04 -2.00 -0.49
CA VAL A 13 9.09 -3.44 -0.18
C VAL A 13 8.35 -3.73 1.12
N ILE A 14 8.60 -2.96 2.19
CA ILE A 14 7.91 -3.13 3.47
C ILE A 14 6.41 -2.87 3.33
N SER A 15 6.05 -1.83 2.58
CA SER A 15 4.66 -1.45 2.31
C SER A 15 3.89 -2.54 1.61
N ILE A 16 4.41 -3.03 0.49
CA ILE A 16 3.77 -4.06 -0.31
C ILE A 16 3.80 -5.40 0.42
N GLY A 17 4.95 -5.82 0.94
CA GLY A 17 5.11 -7.10 1.64
C GLY A 17 4.21 -7.21 2.88
N SER A 18 4.14 -6.16 3.70
CA SER A 18 3.28 -6.18 4.89
C SER A 18 1.79 -6.26 4.56
N VAL A 19 1.33 -5.64 3.47
CA VAL A 19 -0.07 -5.74 3.00
C VAL A 19 -0.32 -7.11 2.40
N LEU A 20 0.61 -7.66 1.61
CA LEU A 20 0.48 -8.99 1.00
C LEU A 20 0.37 -10.12 2.02
N ASN A 21 0.88 -9.96 3.25
CA ASN A 21 0.65 -10.93 4.33
C ASN A 21 -0.83 -11.22 4.62
N HIS A 22 -1.74 -10.32 4.23
CA HIS A 22 -3.18 -10.47 4.45
C HIS A 22 -3.92 -11.06 3.24
N TYR A 23 -3.18 -11.53 2.22
CA TYR A 23 -3.72 -12.07 0.97
C TYR A 23 -3.04 -13.38 0.60
N GLU A 24 -3.83 -14.33 0.09
CA GLU A 24 -3.28 -15.48 -0.65
C GLU A 24 -2.82 -15.06 -2.05
N LYS A 25 -3.58 -14.16 -2.68
CA LYS A 25 -3.26 -13.55 -3.98
C LYS A 25 -3.79 -12.11 -4.06
N LEU A 26 -3.08 -11.26 -4.77
CA LEU A 26 -3.47 -9.87 -5.03
C LEU A 26 -3.18 -9.52 -6.49
N SER A 27 -4.12 -8.87 -7.19
CA SER A 27 -3.85 -8.41 -8.56
C SER A 27 -2.80 -7.30 -8.56
N ILE A 28 -1.98 -7.23 -9.62
CA ILE A 28 -0.97 -6.16 -9.78
C ILE A 28 -1.65 -4.78 -9.72
N ALA A 29 -2.83 -4.63 -10.33
CA ALA A 29 -3.61 -3.39 -10.29
C ALA A 29 -3.93 -2.94 -8.85
N LYS A 30 -4.28 -3.86 -7.94
CA LYS A 30 -4.51 -3.51 -6.53
C LYS A 30 -3.21 -3.20 -5.79
N ALA A 31 -2.11 -3.89 -6.13
CA ALA A 31 -0.80 -3.59 -5.55
C ALA A 31 -0.34 -2.15 -5.83
N CYS A 32 -0.63 -1.61 -7.02
CA CYS A 32 -0.33 -0.22 -7.38
C CYS A 32 -1.04 0.82 -6.50
N LEU A 33 -2.11 0.45 -5.79
CA LEU A 33 -2.81 1.36 -4.89
C LEU A 33 -2.18 1.41 -3.48
N ILE A 34 -1.31 0.46 -3.11
CA ILE A 34 -0.73 0.35 -1.76
C ILE A 34 0.11 1.57 -1.39
N LEU A 35 1.08 1.95 -2.25
CA LEU A 35 1.97 3.07 -1.95
C LEU A 35 1.26 4.43 -1.89
N PRO A 36 0.26 4.73 -2.74
CA PRO A 36 -0.56 5.93 -2.60
C PRO A 36 -1.30 6.07 -1.26
N PHE A 37 -1.66 4.96 -0.59
CA PHE A 37 -2.19 4.99 0.77
C PHE A 37 -1.12 5.30 1.83
N ILE A 38 0.09 4.77 1.63
CA ILE A 38 1.16 4.78 2.63
C ILE A 38 2.07 6.02 2.54
N SER A 39 2.24 6.58 1.34
CA SER A 39 3.09 7.74 1.09
C SER A 39 2.56 9.02 1.75
N HIS A 40 1.24 9.09 2.00
CA HIS A 40 0.62 10.21 2.69
C HIS A 40 0.66 10.04 4.21
N GLN A 41 1.40 10.91 4.89
CA GLN A 41 1.70 10.76 6.32
C GLN A 41 0.44 10.75 7.20
N GLU A 42 -0.54 11.61 6.94
CA GLU A 42 -1.75 11.67 7.78
C GLU A 42 -2.64 10.45 7.58
N MET A 43 -2.71 9.94 6.34
CA MET A 43 -3.44 8.74 6.00
C MET A 43 -2.78 7.52 6.64
N LEU A 44 -1.45 7.37 6.49
CA LEU A 44 -0.69 6.32 7.17
C LEU A 44 -0.88 6.37 8.70
N ARG A 45 -0.78 7.56 9.31
CA ARG A 45 -0.99 7.77 10.74
C ARG A 45 -2.40 7.39 11.17
N TYR A 46 -3.41 7.67 10.37
CA TYR A 46 -4.79 7.30 10.66
C TYR A 46 -4.99 5.79 10.55
N LEU A 47 -4.53 5.17 9.45
CA LEU A 47 -4.66 3.74 9.18
C LEU A 47 -3.86 2.90 10.19
N SER A 48 -2.78 3.43 10.77
CA SER A 48 -1.94 2.71 11.75
C SER A 48 -2.50 2.69 13.17
N ARG A 49 -3.58 3.43 13.47
CA ARG A 49 -4.16 3.46 14.82
C ARG A 49 -4.98 2.21 15.10
N LYS A 50 -4.76 1.58 16.26
CA LYS A 50 -5.55 0.42 16.73
C LYS A 50 -7.05 0.71 16.86
N THR A 51 -7.42 1.97 17.09
CA THR A 51 -8.82 2.41 17.23
C THR A 51 -9.51 2.68 15.89
N THR A 52 -8.77 2.72 14.78
CA THR A 52 -9.34 2.93 13.45
C THR A 52 -10.12 1.71 13.01
N LYS A 53 -11.43 1.89 12.78
CA LYS A 53 -12.33 0.89 12.21
C LYS A 53 -12.81 1.37 10.85
N ILE A 54 -12.28 0.78 9.80
CA ILE A 54 -12.68 1.09 8.43
C ILE A 54 -13.92 0.28 8.09
N LYS A 55 -14.94 0.95 7.53
CA LYS A 55 -16.18 0.28 7.07
C LYS A 55 -16.14 -0.02 5.58
N SER A 56 -15.76 0.97 4.78
CA SER A 56 -15.60 0.86 3.33
C SER A 56 -14.69 1.98 2.82
N ILE A 57 -14.29 1.91 1.55
CA ILE A 57 -13.49 2.95 0.91
C ILE A 57 -14.30 4.25 0.74
N GLU A 58 -15.58 4.16 0.37
CA GLU A 58 -16.49 5.30 0.19
C GLU A 58 -16.67 6.06 1.49
N LYS A 59 -16.92 5.33 2.60
CA LYS A 59 -17.07 5.95 3.91
C LYS A 59 -15.78 6.64 4.36
N LEU A 60 -14.63 6.02 4.10
CA LEU A 60 -13.34 6.63 4.41
C LEU A 60 -13.09 7.90 3.59
N ILE A 61 -13.43 7.89 2.30
CA ILE A 61 -13.32 9.07 1.43
C ILE A 61 -14.24 10.18 1.95
N ALA A 62 -15.49 9.87 2.30
CA ALA A 62 -16.44 10.87 2.82
C ALA A 62 -15.98 11.47 4.16
N ASP A 63 -15.42 10.66 5.07
CA ASP A 63 -15.00 11.12 6.40
C ASP A 63 -13.64 11.82 6.42
N LYS A 64 -12.82 11.57 5.40
CA LYS A 64 -11.41 12.02 5.30
C LYS A 64 -11.07 12.56 3.91
N THR A 65 -11.99 13.32 3.30
CA THR A 65 -11.86 13.83 1.92
C THR A 65 -10.50 14.47 1.63
N SER A 66 -9.97 15.25 2.58
CA SER A 66 -8.67 15.91 2.44
C SER A 66 -7.51 14.94 2.18
N TYR A 67 -7.56 13.71 2.72
CA TYR A 67 -6.52 12.70 2.55
C TYR A 67 -6.45 12.14 1.11
N PHE A 68 -7.52 12.31 0.33
CA PHE A 68 -7.67 11.79 -1.03
C PHE A 68 -7.55 12.88 -2.11
N SER A 69 -7.42 14.15 -1.73
CA SER A 69 -7.39 15.31 -2.64
C SER A 69 -6.36 15.19 -3.78
N ASN A 70 -5.21 14.57 -3.52
CA ASN A 70 -4.15 14.34 -4.49
C ASN A 70 -3.87 12.85 -4.79
N PHE A 71 -4.85 11.97 -4.54
CA PHE A 71 -4.63 10.52 -4.65
C PHE A 71 -4.18 10.09 -6.06
N ASN A 72 -4.82 10.61 -7.12
CA ASN A 72 -4.44 10.34 -8.52
C ASN A 72 -2.97 10.68 -8.78
N LYS A 73 -2.53 11.88 -8.36
CA LYS A 73 -1.12 12.27 -8.48
C LYS A 73 -0.20 11.33 -7.71
N ARG A 74 -0.54 10.96 -6.47
CA ARG A 74 0.25 10.02 -5.67
C ARG A 74 0.32 8.63 -6.31
N TYR A 75 -0.73 8.19 -7.00
CA TYR A 75 -0.76 6.96 -7.76
C TYR A 75 0.32 6.96 -8.84
N TYR A 76 0.28 7.93 -9.74
CA TYR A 76 1.25 8.04 -10.82
C TYR A 76 2.68 8.23 -10.32
N ASP A 77 2.89 9.10 -9.34
CA ASP A 77 4.21 9.33 -8.73
C ASP A 77 4.78 8.05 -8.07
N ALA A 78 3.91 7.12 -7.63
CA ALA A 78 4.31 5.89 -6.95
C ALA A 78 4.47 4.67 -7.86
N LEU A 79 4.10 4.73 -9.15
CA LEU A 79 4.14 3.57 -10.05
C LEU A 79 5.55 3.00 -10.19
N CYS A 80 6.54 3.85 -10.51
CA CYS A 80 7.92 3.41 -10.66
C CYS A 80 8.45 2.72 -9.38
N LEU A 81 8.18 3.33 -8.22
CA LEU A 81 8.58 2.74 -6.94
C LEU A 81 7.84 1.42 -6.65
N THR A 82 6.55 1.33 -6.97
CA THR A 82 5.76 0.10 -6.81
C THR A 82 6.39 -1.04 -7.61
N PHE A 83 6.64 -0.83 -8.90
CA PHE A 83 7.18 -1.88 -9.76
C PHE A 83 8.59 -2.28 -9.36
N ASN A 84 9.46 -1.32 -9.00
CA ASN A 84 10.80 -1.63 -8.51
C ASN A 84 10.76 -2.46 -7.21
N SER A 85 9.85 -2.12 -6.29
CA SER A 85 9.68 -2.88 -5.04
C SER A 85 9.07 -4.27 -5.28
N LEU A 86 8.14 -4.42 -6.21
CA LEU A 86 7.60 -5.72 -6.60
C LEU A 86 8.67 -6.60 -7.27
N GLN A 87 9.45 -6.03 -8.18
CA GLN A 87 10.56 -6.74 -8.82
C GLN A 87 11.57 -7.22 -7.78
N TYR A 88 11.96 -6.36 -6.84
CA TYR A 88 12.85 -6.74 -5.74
C TYR A 88 12.28 -7.88 -4.89
N LEU A 89 10.99 -7.82 -4.53
CA LEU A 89 10.31 -8.89 -3.77
C LEU A 89 10.28 -10.21 -4.55
N ASN A 90 10.13 -10.16 -5.88
CA ASN A 90 10.14 -11.34 -6.73
C ASN A 90 11.54 -11.95 -6.81
N ASP A 91 12.57 -11.13 -7.04
CA ASP A 91 13.96 -11.57 -7.20
C ASP A 91 14.53 -12.14 -5.90
N THR A 92 14.05 -11.64 -4.76
CA THR A 92 14.38 -12.17 -3.42
C THR A 92 13.50 -13.36 -3.00
N GLY A 93 12.57 -13.79 -3.85
CA GLY A 93 11.73 -14.97 -3.64
C GLY A 93 10.64 -14.82 -2.58
N TYR A 94 10.29 -13.59 -2.19
CA TYR A 94 9.16 -13.32 -1.29
C TYR A 94 7.81 -13.41 -2.00
N ILE A 95 7.77 -13.06 -3.29
CA ILE A 95 6.56 -13.16 -4.11
C ILE A 95 6.82 -13.92 -5.40
N LYS A 96 5.74 -14.26 -6.10
CA LYS A 96 5.78 -14.71 -7.50
C LYS A 96 4.66 -14.05 -8.29
N PHE A 97 4.94 -13.66 -9.52
CA PHE A 97 3.93 -13.25 -10.49
C PHE A 97 3.37 -14.46 -11.25
N LEU A 98 2.05 -14.49 -11.41
CA LEU A 98 1.35 -15.46 -12.26
C LEU A 98 0.01 -14.85 -12.71
N ASP A 99 -0.26 -14.85 -14.01
CA ASP A 99 -1.52 -14.42 -14.63
C ASP A 99 -2.03 -13.04 -14.13
N GLY A 100 -1.15 -12.04 -14.11
CA GLY A 100 -1.48 -10.69 -13.65
C GLY A 100 -1.70 -10.54 -12.13
N ASN A 101 -1.41 -11.59 -11.37
CA ASN A 101 -1.54 -11.63 -9.92
C ASN A 101 -0.19 -11.86 -9.24
N ILE A 102 -0.12 -11.42 -7.98
CA ILE A 102 0.99 -11.56 -7.07
C ILE A 102 0.60 -12.58 -6.01
N PHE A 103 1.46 -13.58 -5.82
CA PHE A 103 1.31 -14.61 -4.78
C PHE A 103 2.43 -14.46 -3.76
N LEU A 104 2.08 -14.45 -2.49
CA LEU A 104 3.06 -14.46 -1.41
C LEU A 104 3.67 -15.86 -1.29
N ARG A 105 5.00 -15.95 -1.31
CA ARG A 105 5.74 -17.21 -1.15
C ARG A 105 6.23 -17.41 0.27
N LYS A 106 6.56 -16.32 0.95
CA LYS A 106 7.06 -16.32 2.33
C LYS A 106 6.46 -15.12 3.07
N PRO A 107 6.09 -15.26 4.35
CA PRO A 107 5.58 -14.14 5.11
C PRO A 107 6.62 -13.03 5.22
N PHE A 108 6.15 -11.79 5.15
CA PHE A 108 6.98 -10.61 5.37
C PHE A 108 6.95 -10.23 6.85
N GLU A 109 7.96 -10.65 7.60
CA GLU A 109 7.95 -10.50 9.06
C GLU A 109 8.24 -9.08 9.54
N GLN A 110 7.54 -8.65 10.59
CA GLN A 110 7.83 -7.39 11.25
C GLN A 110 9.10 -7.49 12.07
N ASN A 111 10.03 -6.58 11.83
CA ASN A 111 11.24 -6.42 12.65
C ASN A 111 11.30 -5.00 13.23
N ASN A 112 11.32 -4.89 14.55
CA ASN A 112 11.31 -3.60 15.25
C ASN A 112 12.55 -2.74 14.96
N LYS A 113 13.63 -3.33 14.43
CA LYS A 113 14.85 -2.63 14.00
C LYS A 113 14.68 -1.88 12.67
N LEU A 114 13.58 -2.08 11.94
CA LEU A 114 13.29 -1.40 10.67
C LEU A 114 12.86 0.07 10.84
N GLY A 115 12.69 0.53 12.08
CA GLY A 115 12.42 1.92 12.42
C GLY A 115 10.93 2.27 12.48
N ASN A 116 10.67 3.48 13.00
CA ASN A 116 9.32 3.93 13.37
C ASN A 116 8.33 3.95 12.21
N ARG A 117 8.80 4.30 11.00
CA ARG A 117 7.92 4.35 9.84
C ARG A 117 7.51 2.94 9.38
N ALA A 118 8.45 2.00 9.34
CA ALA A 118 8.15 0.61 9.04
C ALA A 118 7.11 0.05 10.04
N ASN A 119 7.28 0.31 11.34
CA ASN A 119 6.32 -0.11 12.35
C ASN A 119 4.91 0.47 12.14
N LYS A 120 4.80 1.74 11.70
CA LYS A 120 3.52 2.33 11.31
C LYS A 120 2.91 1.64 10.09
N ILE A 121 3.72 1.30 9.10
CA ILE A 121 3.29 0.60 7.88
C ILE A 121 2.74 -0.79 8.23
N PHE A 122 3.47 -1.58 9.03
CA PHE A 122 2.96 -2.86 9.52
C PHE A 122 1.65 -2.70 10.28
N SER A 123 1.54 -1.69 11.14
CA SER A 123 0.29 -1.41 11.88
C SER A 123 -0.88 -1.01 10.97
N ALA A 124 -0.60 -0.34 9.85
CA ALA A 124 -1.60 0.07 8.87
C ALA A 124 -1.97 -1.04 7.86
N SER A 125 -1.10 -2.04 7.69
CA SER A 125 -1.19 -3.05 6.62
C SER A 125 -2.55 -3.76 6.55
N LYS A 126 -3.10 -4.18 7.69
CA LYS A 126 -4.40 -4.84 7.78
C LYS A 126 -5.55 -3.94 7.31
N ASN A 127 -5.48 -2.65 7.65
CA ASN A 127 -6.48 -1.66 7.25
C ASN A 127 -6.40 -1.35 5.76
N VAL A 128 -5.18 -1.27 5.20
CA VAL A 128 -4.97 -1.13 3.75
C VAL A 128 -5.47 -2.37 3.01
N ALA A 129 -5.15 -3.57 3.49
CA ALA A 129 -5.68 -4.81 2.93
C ALA A 129 -7.22 -4.85 2.99
N PHE A 130 -7.82 -4.43 4.10
CA PHE A 130 -9.28 -4.35 4.18
C PHE A 130 -9.88 -3.44 3.09
N LEU A 131 -9.30 -2.25 2.87
CA LEU A 131 -9.74 -1.34 1.81
C LEU A 131 -9.61 -1.96 0.42
N LEU A 132 -8.52 -2.67 0.15
CA LEU A 132 -8.23 -3.28 -1.15
C LEU A 132 -9.06 -4.54 -1.43
N ASN A 133 -9.92 -5.00 -0.50
CA ASN A 133 -10.85 -6.11 -0.76
C ASN A 133 -11.98 -5.73 -1.72
N GLU A 134 -12.29 -4.44 -1.86
CA GLU A 134 -13.26 -3.93 -2.82
C GLU A 134 -12.89 -4.32 -4.27
N ASN A 135 -13.86 -4.33 -5.18
CA ASN A 135 -13.61 -4.61 -6.58
C ASN A 135 -12.60 -3.60 -7.18
N THR A 136 -11.68 -4.07 -8.03
CA THR A 136 -10.65 -3.21 -8.64
C THR A 136 -11.26 -2.02 -9.40
N TYR A 137 -12.33 -2.22 -10.16
CA TYR A 137 -13.01 -1.13 -10.87
C TYR A 137 -13.53 -0.06 -9.90
N ASN A 138 -14.25 -0.49 -8.85
CA ASN A 138 -14.78 0.40 -7.82
C ASN A 138 -13.67 1.15 -7.09
N LEU A 139 -12.55 0.48 -6.77
CA LEU A 139 -11.40 1.12 -6.15
C LEU A 139 -10.87 2.27 -7.00
N TYR A 140 -10.59 2.01 -8.28
CA TYR A 140 -10.04 3.02 -9.19
C TYR A 140 -11.02 4.17 -9.40
N LEU A 141 -12.31 3.87 -9.56
CA LEU A 141 -13.36 4.88 -9.69
C LEU A 141 -13.49 5.76 -8.43
N ASN A 142 -13.61 5.15 -7.25
CA ASN A 142 -13.76 5.87 -5.99
C ASN A 142 -12.53 6.72 -5.66
N LEU A 143 -11.33 6.20 -5.95
CA LEU A 143 -10.07 6.89 -5.74
C LEU A 143 -9.77 7.94 -6.83
N ARG A 144 -10.63 8.03 -7.85
CA ARG A 144 -10.49 8.94 -9.00
C ARG A 144 -9.14 8.78 -9.70
N VAL A 145 -8.70 7.52 -9.85
CA VAL A 145 -7.53 7.22 -10.67
C VAL A 145 -7.96 7.29 -12.12
N GLU A 146 -7.38 8.23 -12.86
CA GLU A 146 -7.62 8.40 -14.28
C GLU A 146 -6.73 7.39 -15.02
N LEU A 147 -7.30 6.56 -15.91
CA LEU A 147 -6.58 5.53 -16.69
C LEU A 147 -6.53 5.87 -18.17
#